data_AF-A0A2T6DIY9-F1
#
_entry.id   AF-A0A2T6DIY9-F1
#
_cell.length_a   1.000
_cell.length_b   1.000
_cell.length_c   1.000
_cell.angle_alpha   90.00
_cell.angle_beta   90.00
_cell.angle_gamma   90.00
#
_symmetry.space_group_name_H-M   'P 1'
#
loop_
_entity.id
_entity.type
_entity.pdbx_description
1 polymer ?
#
loop_
_entity_poly.entity_id
_entity_poly.type
_entity_poly.pdbx_seq_one_letter_code
_entity_poly.pdbx_strand_id
1 'polypeptide(L)'
;MSRRTSAALAPIVELQVNTRSFEAALLVLYGATRRDMTELLREQARGFIRQVVLITPPGGGSVTGAAARARGNLRVEQDIRRVFRELRHEKWTSPDIKDAIRKKDLAALRETILRIPELAGMEVRLTPEASFHQAARGSRGTVSPRRRPNVLVLDGLSTYIREQQKRVGMLASGWNAAAEALGVKLPAWIARHGNTRGSVLLQLNEPNFSIRLANDVPFAGNTRDLTRRVQWALDRQASGTQKRVEFILAANARKAAFKPAA
;
A
#
# COMPACT_ATOMS: atom_id res chain seq x y z
N MET A 1 -32.34 14.79 26.74
CA MET A 1 -31.77 13.43 26.77
C MET A 1 -31.17 13.11 25.40
N SER A 2 -29.85 13.28 25.23
CA SER A 2 -29.15 13.07 23.95
C SER A 2 -28.79 11.59 23.79
N ARG A 3 -29.39 10.91 22.80
CA ARG A 3 -29.02 9.54 22.43
C ARG A 3 -27.68 9.58 21.70
N ARG A 4 -26.59 9.21 22.39
CA ARG A 4 -25.35 8.81 21.71
C ARG A 4 -25.64 7.53 20.95
N THR A 5 -25.78 7.64 19.64
CA THR A 5 -25.71 6.52 18.70
C THR A 5 -24.32 5.89 18.85
N SER A 6 -24.28 4.72 19.49
CA SER A 6 -23.10 3.85 19.50
C SER A 6 -22.83 3.44 18.05
N ALA A 7 -21.80 4.04 17.43
CA ALA A 7 -21.31 3.62 16.14
C ALA A 7 -20.79 2.19 16.30
N ALA A 8 -21.44 1.23 15.64
CA ALA A 8 -20.96 -0.14 15.58
C ALA A 8 -19.52 -0.13 15.06
N LEU A 9 -18.58 -0.47 15.94
CA LEU A 9 -17.17 -0.61 15.57
C LEU A 9 -17.10 -1.68 14.47
N ALA A 10 -16.53 -1.31 13.33
CA ALA A 10 -16.28 -2.28 12.27
C ALA A 10 -15.50 -3.47 12.87
N PRO A 11 -15.81 -4.72 12.45
CA PRO A 11 -15.14 -5.89 12.98
C PRO A 11 -13.63 -5.74 12.80
N ILE A 12 -12.90 -5.79 13.90
CA ILE A 12 -11.44 -5.78 13.90
C ILE A 12 -11.00 -7.08 13.23
N VAL A 13 -10.41 -6.99 12.03
CA VAL A 13 -9.80 -8.15 11.37
C VAL A 13 -8.45 -8.39 12.03
N GLU A 14 -8.40 -9.37 12.94
CA GLU A 14 -7.15 -9.77 13.58
C GLU A 14 -6.34 -10.66 12.62
N LEU A 15 -5.14 -10.20 12.27
CA LEU A 15 -4.21 -10.98 11.47
C LEU A 15 -3.43 -11.92 12.38
N GLN A 16 -3.74 -13.22 12.34
CA GLN A 16 -2.96 -14.23 13.05
C GLN A 16 -1.63 -14.45 12.32
N VAL A 17 -0.53 -14.29 13.05
CA VAL A 17 0.83 -14.52 12.56
C VAL A 17 1.57 -15.46 13.50
N ASN A 18 2.39 -16.35 12.94
CA ASN A 18 3.23 -17.26 13.69
C ASN A 18 4.56 -16.58 14.02
N THR A 19 4.81 -16.37 15.31
CA THR A 19 6.00 -15.68 15.83
C THR A 19 7.08 -16.65 16.34
N ARG A 20 6.83 -17.97 16.37
CA ARG A 20 7.71 -18.95 17.04
C ARG A 20 9.15 -18.90 16.53
N SER A 21 9.34 -18.88 15.21
CA SER A 21 10.68 -18.84 14.61
C SER A 21 11.42 -17.53 14.91
N PHE A 22 10.68 -16.42 14.99
CA PHE A 22 11.23 -15.11 15.34
C PHE A 22 11.63 -15.05 16.82
N GLU A 23 10.77 -15.51 17.72
CA GLU A 23 11.04 -15.58 19.17
C GLU A 23 12.25 -16.46 19.47
N ALA A 24 12.33 -17.65 18.89
CA ALA A 24 13.48 -18.53 19.04
C ALA A 24 14.78 -17.87 18.57
N ALA A 25 14.78 -17.24 17.38
CA ALA A 25 15.95 -16.56 16.85
C ALA A 25 16.39 -15.38 17.73
N LEU A 26 15.44 -14.64 18.31
CA LEU A 26 15.71 -13.53 19.22
C LEU A 26 16.35 -14.00 20.53
N LEU A 27 15.84 -15.08 21.14
CA LEU A 27 16.40 -15.63 22.37
C LEU A 27 17.85 -16.10 22.19
N VAL A 28 18.16 -16.75 21.05
CA VAL A 28 19.54 -17.15 20.74
C VAL A 28 20.42 -15.92 20.51
N LEU A 29 19.93 -14.89 19.83
CA LEU A 29 20.66 -13.63 19.67
C LEU A 29 20.95 -12.94 21.01
N TYR A 30 19.97 -12.93 21.90
CA TYR A 30 20.12 -12.40 23.25
C TYR A 30 21.22 -13.15 24.01
N GLY A 31 21.17 -14.49 24.05
CA GLY A 31 22.18 -15.31 24.71
C GLY A 31 23.59 -15.13 24.11
N ALA A 32 23.69 -15.02 22.78
CA ALA A 32 24.97 -14.86 22.08
C ALA A 32 25.62 -13.48 22.26
N THR A 33 24.82 -12.42 22.46
CA THR A 33 25.32 -11.04 22.52
C THR A 33 25.33 -10.45 23.93
N ARG A 34 24.51 -10.98 24.84
CA ARG A 34 24.23 -10.41 26.17
C ARG A 34 23.85 -8.92 26.15
N ARG A 35 23.32 -8.45 25.02
CA ARG A 35 22.80 -7.09 24.88
C ARG A 35 21.46 -6.97 25.59
N ASP A 36 21.10 -5.77 26.00
CA ASP A 36 19.79 -5.48 26.57
C ASP A 36 18.64 -5.94 25.65
N MET A 37 17.66 -6.66 26.22
CA MET A 37 16.55 -7.26 25.48
C MET A 37 15.66 -6.18 24.84
N THR A 38 15.47 -5.05 25.51
CA THR A 38 14.69 -3.92 25.00
C THR A 38 15.31 -3.34 23.73
N GLU A 39 16.62 -3.16 23.71
CA GLU A 39 17.35 -2.73 22.53
C GLU A 39 17.23 -3.74 21.37
N LEU A 40 17.42 -5.03 21.66
CA LEU A 40 17.31 -6.08 20.65
C LEU A 40 15.91 -6.10 20.04
N LEU A 41 14.86 -6.07 20.86
CA LEU A 41 13.47 -6.03 20.38
C LEU A 41 13.19 -4.80 19.53
N ARG A 42 13.64 -3.61 19.95
CA ARG A 42 13.49 -2.39 19.13
C ARG A 42 14.20 -2.52 17.79
N GLU A 43 15.41 -3.08 17.78
CA GLU A 43 16.18 -3.31 16.56
C GLU A 43 15.47 -4.29 15.62
N GLN A 44 14.94 -5.39 16.15
CA GLN A 44 14.21 -6.39 15.38
C GLN A 44 12.88 -5.84 14.85
N ALA A 45 12.13 -5.10 15.67
CA ALA A 45 10.88 -4.45 15.27
C ALA A 45 11.12 -3.42 14.15
N ARG A 46 12.22 -2.65 14.24
CA ARG A 46 12.66 -1.75 13.17
C ARG A 46 12.93 -2.51 11.87
N GLY A 47 13.59 -3.66 11.95
CA GLY A 47 13.83 -4.55 10.80
C GLY A 47 12.52 -5.04 10.19
N PHE A 48 11.60 -5.54 11.02
CA PHE A 48 10.28 -5.98 10.61
C PHE A 48 9.47 -4.88 9.92
N ILE A 49 9.39 -3.67 10.50
CA ILE A 49 8.66 -2.54 9.90
C ILE A 49 9.22 -2.17 8.52
N ARG A 50 10.55 -2.18 8.36
CA ARG A 50 11.17 -1.97 7.05
C ARG A 50 10.70 -3.03 6.04
N GLN A 51 10.71 -4.31 6.43
CA GLN A 51 10.28 -5.38 5.53
C GLN A 51 8.79 -5.27 5.18
N VAL A 52 7.91 -5.12 6.17
CA VAL A 52 6.46 -5.11 5.95
C VAL A 52 6.02 -3.94 5.07
N VAL A 53 6.62 -2.75 5.23
CA VAL A 53 6.35 -1.60 4.36
C VAL A 53 6.75 -1.89 2.91
N LEU A 54 7.91 -2.51 2.69
CA LEU A 54 8.43 -2.80 1.34
C LEU A 54 7.52 -3.77 0.56
N ILE A 55 6.89 -4.70 1.25
CA ILE A 55 6.05 -5.75 0.68
C ILE A 55 4.55 -5.48 0.79
N THR A 56 4.14 -4.38 1.42
CA THR A 56 2.75 -3.93 1.40
C THR A 56 2.44 -3.27 0.06
N PRO A 57 1.31 -3.62 -0.62
CA PRO A 57 0.95 -3.02 -1.90
C PRO A 57 1.04 -1.48 -1.91
N PRO A 58 1.58 -0.87 -2.99
CA PRO A 58 1.91 -1.46 -4.29
C PRO A 58 3.25 -2.22 -4.35
N GLY A 59 3.99 -2.32 -3.24
CA GLY A 59 5.23 -3.08 -3.15
C GLY A 59 5.04 -4.59 -3.18
N GLY A 60 6.10 -5.31 -3.51
CA GLY A 60 6.14 -6.77 -3.45
C GLY A 60 7.18 -7.39 -4.37
N GLY A 61 7.75 -8.52 -3.93
CA GLY A 61 8.81 -9.22 -4.66
C GLY A 61 10.03 -8.31 -4.86
N SER A 62 10.50 -8.21 -6.10
CA SER A 62 11.62 -7.35 -6.49
C SER A 62 11.26 -5.88 -6.67
N VAL A 63 9.98 -5.49 -6.54
CA VAL A 63 9.54 -4.12 -6.82
C VAL A 63 9.20 -3.37 -5.54
N THR A 64 10.03 -2.39 -5.24
CA THR A 64 9.99 -1.57 -4.01
C THR A 64 10.19 -0.08 -4.35
N GLY A 65 10.11 0.78 -3.33
CA GLY A 65 10.47 2.19 -3.44
C GLY A 65 9.76 2.95 -4.58
N ALA A 66 10.54 3.65 -5.41
CA ALA A 66 10.03 4.43 -6.53
C ALA A 66 9.37 3.56 -7.61
N ALA A 67 9.90 2.37 -7.88
CA ALA A 67 9.33 1.43 -8.85
C ALA A 67 7.96 0.91 -8.39
N ALA A 68 7.79 0.63 -7.10
CA ALA A 68 6.49 0.26 -6.52
C ALA A 68 5.47 1.41 -6.66
N ARG A 69 5.87 2.65 -6.39
CA ARG A 69 5.02 3.83 -6.60
C ARG A 69 4.60 3.97 -8.07
N ALA A 70 5.55 3.88 -9.00
CA ALA A 70 5.29 3.99 -10.43
C ALA A 70 4.32 2.91 -10.92
N ARG A 71 4.51 1.66 -10.49
CA ARG A 71 3.57 0.56 -10.76
C ARG A 71 2.18 0.83 -10.21
N GLY A 72 2.08 1.31 -8.98
CA GLY A 72 0.80 1.68 -8.37
C GLY A 72 0.09 2.78 -9.16
N ASN A 73 0.83 3.82 -9.55
CA ASN A 73 0.31 4.92 -10.36
C ASN A 73 -0.21 4.47 -11.73
N LEU A 74 0.58 3.62 -12.42
CA LEU A 74 0.19 3.06 -13.71
C LEU A 74 -1.09 2.22 -13.59
N ARG A 75 -1.22 1.43 -12.52
CA ARG A 75 -2.44 0.63 -12.30
C ARG A 75 -3.68 1.51 -12.07
N VAL A 76 -3.54 2.58 -11.29
CA VAL A 76 -4.62 3.57 -11.10
C VAL A 76 -5.03 4.20 -12.43
N GLU A 77 -4.05 4.62 -13.23
CA GLU A 77 -4.31 5.20 -14.55
C GLU A 77 -5.03 4.21 -15.48
N GLN A 78 -4.55 2.97 -15.56
CA GLN A 78 -5.18 1.92 -16.38
C GLN A 78 -6.62 1.64 -15.95
N ASP A 79 -6.88 1.56 -14.65
CA ASP A 79 -8.24 1.33 -14.13
C ASP A 79 -9.18 2.49 -14.50
N ILE A 80 -8.72 3.73 -14.38
CA ILE A 80 -9.50 4.92 -14.77
C ILE A 80 -9.73 4.95 -16.29
N ARG A 81 -8.70 4.65 -17.09
CA ARG A 81 -8.80 4.63 -18.56
C ARG A 81 -9.66 3.50 -19.12
N ARG A 82 -10.01 2.48 -18.32
CA ARG A 82 -11.01 1.47 -18.69
C ARG A 82 -12.45 1.96 -18.52
N VAL A 83 -12.65 3.09 -17.87
CA VAL A 83 -13.97 3.72 -17.65
C VAL A 83 -14.14 4.93 -18.55
N PHE A 84 -13.13 5.81 -18.53
CA PHE A 84 -13.16 7.08 -19.24
C PHE A 84 -12.26 7.07 -20.46
N ARG A 85 -12.75 7.70 -21.54
CA ARG A 85 -11.96 8.05 -22.71
C ARG A 85 -12.06 9.55 -22.93
N GLU A 86 -10.91 10.22 -22.94
CA GLU A 86 -10.84 11.66 -23.21
C GLU A 86 -10.97 11.94 -24.70
N LEU A 87 -11.89 12.83 -25.06
CA LEU A 87 -12.03 13.35 -26.41
C LEU A 87 -11.06 14.51 -26.60
N ARG A 88 -10.11 14.33 -27.49
CA ARG A 88 -9.11 15.34 -27.85
C ARG A 88 -9.36 15.79 -29.28
N HIS A 89 -9.59 17.09 -29.47
CA HIS A 89 -10.00 17.64 -30.76
C HIS A 89 -8.99 17.34 -31.88
N GLU A 90 -7.70 17.22 -31.54
CA GLU A 90 -6.61 16.91 -32.47
C GLU A 90 -6.73 15.52 -33.10
N LYS A 91 -7.49 14.61 -32.48
CA LYS A 91 -7.67 13.22 -32.95
C LYS A 91 -8.85 13.04 -33.91
N TRP A 92 -9.58 14.11 -34.20
CA TRP A 92 -10.77 14.06 -35.05
C TRP A 92 -10.47 14.71 -36.40
N THR A 93 -11.16 14.26 -37.46
CA THR A 93 -11.06 14.89 -38.79
C THR A 93 -12.23 15.82 -39.06
N SER A 94 -13.44 15.46 -38.61
CA SER A 94 -14.66 16.26 -38.75
C SER A 94 -14.53 17.63 -38.06
N PRO A 95 -14.71 18.75 -38.79
CA PRO A 95 -14.71 20.10 -38.21
C PRO A 95 -15.77 20.27 -37.11
N ASP A 96 -16.97 19.73 -37.30
CA ASP A 96 -18.08 19.87 -36.35
C ASP A 96 -17.73 19.23 -35.00
N ILE A 97 -17.13 18.04 -35.01
CA ILE A 97 -16.71 17.36 -33.78
C ILE A 97 -15.57 18.13 -33.10
N LYS A 98 -14.61 18.65 -33.88
CA LYS A 98 -13.52 19.48 -33.33
C LYS A 98 -14.07 20.70 -32.62
N ASP A 99 -14.98 21.41 -33.27
CA ASP A 99 -15.58 22.62 -32.74
C ASP A 99 -16.43 22.34 -31.51
N ALA A 100 -17.22 21.27 -31.52
CA ALA A 100 -18.00 20.89 -30.36
C ALA A 100 -17.11 20.50 -29.15
N ILE A 101 -15.98 19.80 -29.37
CA ILE A 101 -15.00 19.52 -28.30
C ILE A 101 -14.37 20.82 -27.78
N ARG A 102 -13.92 21.71 -28.67
CA ARG A 102 -13.27 22.98 -28.29
C ARG A 102 -14.21 23.89 -27.48
N LYS A 103 -15.46 24.02 -27.94
CA LYS A 103 -16.51 24.82 -27.29
C LYS A 103 -17.11 24.13 -26.06
N LYS A 104 -16.72 22.88 -25.78
CA LYS A 104 -17.28 22.03 -24.73
C LYS A 104 -18.81 21.86 -24.84
N ASP A 105 -19.32 21.82 -26.08
CA ASP A 105 -20.74 21.69 -26.38
C ASP A 105 -21.19 20.22 -26.26
N LEU A 106 -21.67 19.88 -25.07
CA LEU A 106 -22.13 18.51 -24.76
C LEU A 106 -23.36 18.10 -25.59
N ALA A 107 -24.23 19.04 -25.95
CA ALA A 107 -25.45 18.72 -26.69
C ALA A 107 -25.10 18.33 -28.12
N ALA A 108 -24.31 19.16 -28.82
CA ALA A 108 -23.85 18.85 -30.17
C ALA A 108 -23.03 17.55 -30.23
N LEU A 109 -22.21 17.29 -29.21
CA LEU A 109 -21.45 16.06 -29.14
C LEU A 109 -22.33 14.83 -28.94
N ARG A 110 -23.35 14.88 -28.09
CA ARG A 110 -24.26 13.75 -27.88
C ARG A 110 -24.95 13.37 -29.18
N GLU A 111 -25.45 14.35 -29.93
CA GLU A 111 -26.08 14.11 -31.24
C GLU A 111 -25.11 13.52 -32.26
N THR A 112 -23.88 14.04 -32.30
CA THR A 112 -22.88 13.59 -33.28
C THR A 112 -22.31 12.21 -32.96
N ILE A 113 -22.10 11.92 -31.67
CA ILE A 113 -21.54 10.65 -31.19
C ILE A 113 -22.49 9.48 -31.44
N LEU A 114 -23.80 9.70 -31.37
CA LEU A 114 -24.80 8.67 -31.71
C LEU A 114 -24.67 8.16 -33.14
N ARG A 115 -24.11 8.98 -34.05
CA ARG A 115 -23.90 8.62 -35.46
C ARG A 115 -22.63 7.81 -35.70
N ILE A 116 -21.76 7.66 -34.68
CA ILE A 116 -20.49 6.93 -34.77
C ILE A 116 -20.69 5.57 -34.11
N PRO A 117 -20.76 4.46 -34.88
CA PRO A 117 -21.07 3.13 -34.33
C PRO A 117 -20.17 2.71 -33.16
N GLU A 118 -18.88 3.06 -33.19
CA GLU A 118 -17.92 2.69 -32.14
C GLU A 118 -18.12 3.45 -30.82
N LEU A 119 -18.83 4.58 -30.86
CA LEU A 119 -19.12 5.41 -29.69
C LEU A 119 -20.60 5.42 -29.33
N ALA A 120 -21.45 4.77 -30.13
CA ALA A 120 -22.86 4.63 -29.86
C ALA A 120 -23.10 4.00 -28.49
N GLY A 121 -23.96 4.63 -27.68
CA GLY A 121 -24.25 4.21 -26.30
C GLY A 121 -23.22 4.63 -25.26
N MET A 122 -22.14 5.33 -25.63
CA MET A 122 -21.24 5.95 -24.66
C MET A 122 -21.85 7.23 -24.08
N GLU A 123 -21.63 7.46 -22.79
CA GLU A 123 -22.11 8.64 -22.11
C GLU A 123 -21.13 9.81 -22.25
N VAL A 124 -21.62 11.02 -22.55
CA VAL A 124 -20.76 12.21 -22.72
C VAL A 124 -20.86 13.14 -21.52
N ARG A 125 -19.71 13.42 -20.91
CA ARG A 125 -19.55 14.28 -19.73
C ARG A 125 -18.46 15.34 -19.96
N LEU A 126 -18.56 16.44 -19.22
CA LEU A 126 -17.55 17.50 -19.26
C LEU A 126 -16.24 17.01 -18.62
N THR A 127 -16.34 16.46 -17.41
CA THR A 127 -15.23 15.96 -16.60
C THR A 127 -15.53 14.56 -16.07
N PRO A 128 -14.51 13.78 -15.67
CA PRO A 128 -14.74 12.49 -15.02
C PRO A 128 -15.41 12.67 -13.67
N GLU A 129 -16.51 11.95 -13.45
CA GLU A 129 -17.16 11.89 -12.13
C GLU A 129 -16.75 10.61 -11.40
N ALA A 130 -16.46 10.72 -10.10
CA ALA A 130 -15.99 9.60 -9.30
C ALA A 130 -17.00 8.43 -9.24
N SER A 131 -18.31 8.73 -9.33
CA SER A 131 -19.42 7.78 -9.35
C SER A 131 -19.24 6.70 -10.43
N PHE A 132 -18.96 7.08 -11.68
CA PHE A 132 -18.72 6.13 -12.78
C PHE A 132 -17.53 5.22 -12.50
N HIS A 133 -16.43 5.79 -11.96
CA HIS A 133 -15.26 5.00 -11.62
C HIS A 133 -15.56 4.01 -10.49
N GLN A 134 -16.23 4.44 -9.42
CA GLN A 134 -16.56 3.54 -8.30
C GLN A 134 -17.55 2.46 -8.72
N ALA A 135 -18.59 2.80 -9.49
CA ALA A 135 -19.56 1.83 -10.00
C ALA A 135 -18.91 0.79 -10.93
N ALA A 136 -17.83 1.16 -11.63
CA ALA A 136 -17.09 0.25 -12.49
C ALA A 136 -16.12 -0.68 -11.73
N ARG A 137 -15.82 -0.41 -10.46
CA ARG A 137 -14.92 -1.23 -9.65
C ARG A 137 -15.68 -2.45 -9.12
N GLY A 138 -15.09 -3.63 -9.30
CA GLY A 138 -15.64 -4.86 -8.73
C GLY A 138 -15.35 -4.99 -7.24
N SER A 139 -15.73 -6.13 -6.65
CA SER A 139 -15.46 -6.47 -5.25
C SER A 139 -13.99 -6.40 -4.84
N ARG A 140 -13.07 -6.58 -5.80
CA ARG A 140 -11.62 -6.46 -5.59
C ARG A 140 -11.11 -5.01 -5.59
N GLY A 141 -12.00 -4.03 -5.73
CA GLY A 141 -11.65 -2.61 -5.79
C GLY A 141 -10.87 -2.24 -7.05
N THR A 142 -11.02 -2.97 -8.16
CA THR A 142 -10.36 -2.67 -9.44
C THR A 142 -11.36 -2.76 -10.59
N VAL A 143 -11.08 -2.07 -11.69
CA VAL A 143 -11.89 -2.15 -12.90
C VAL A 143 -11.46 -3.35 -13.74
N SER A 144 -12.40 -4.19 -14.18
CA SER A 144 -12.11 -5.38 -14.98
C SER A 144 -11.26 -5.03 -16.22
N PRO A 145 -10.18 -5.77 -16.51
CA PRO A 145 -9.35 -5.51 -17.70
C PRO A 145 -10.08 -5.72 -19.02
N ARG A 146 -11.19 -6.47 -19.02
CA ARG A 146 -12.04 -6.67 -20.20
C ARG A 146 -13.05 -5.53 -20.41
N ARG A 147 -13.20 -4.63 -19.43
CA ARG A 147 -14.13 -3.50 -19.53
C ARG A 147 -13.61 -2.53 -20.59
N ARG A 148 -14.50 -2.15 -21.51
CA ARG A 148 -14.26 -1.06 -22.44
C ARG A 148 -14.74 0.25 -21.81
N PRO A 149 -14.08 1.38 -22.10
CA PRO A 149 -14.58 2.69 -21.68
C PRO A 149 -16.00 2.87 -22.17
N ASN A 150 -16.87 3.40 -21.31
CA ASN A 150 -18.26 3.68 -21.64
C ASN A 150 -18.64 5.15 -21.36
N VAL A 151 -17.66 5.96 -20.91
CA VAL A 151 -17.85 7.39 -20.66
C VAL A 151 -16.80 8.19 -21.44
N LEU A 152 -17.25 9.13 -22.24
CA LEU A 152 -16.46 10.13 -22.95
C LEU A 152 -16.38 11.39 -22.10
N VAL A 153 -15.16 11.89 -21.89
CA VAL A 153 -14.90 13.12 -21.13
C VAL A 153 -14.19 14.14 -22.01
N LEU A 154 -14.51 15.42 -21.84
CA LEU A 154 -13.90 16.50 -22.62
C LEU A 154 -12.64 17.05 -21.99
N ASP A 155 -12.56 17.01 -20.66
CA ASP A 155 -11.49 17.64 -19.91
C ASP A 155 -11.28 16.94 -18.56
N GLY A 156 -10.22 17.30 -17.84
CA GLY A 156 -10.01 16.93 -16.44
C GLY A 156 -9.60 15.47 -16.20
N LEU A 157 -9.46 14.64 -17.24
CA LEU A 157 -9.07 13.23 -17.06
C LEU A 157 -7.70 13.09 -16.40
N SER A 158 -6.72 13.87 -16.86
CA SER A 158 -5.37 13.85 -16.29
C SER A 158 -5.34 14.32 -14.84
N THR A 159 -6.13 15.35 -14.49
CA THR A 159 -6.29 15.86 -13.13
C THR A 159 -6.89 14.80 -12.23
N TYR A 160 -7.99 14.18 -12.65
CA TYR A 160 -8.65 13.11 -11.91
C TYR A 160 -7.71 11.91 -11.68
N ILE A 161 -6.94 11.49 -12.70
CA ILE A 161 -5.92 10.44 -12.56
C ILE A 161 -4.90 10.82 -11.49
N ARG A 162 -4.35 12.04 -11.54
CA ARG A 162 -3.36 12.51 -10.55
C ARG A 162 -3.92 12.54 -9.14
N GLU A 163 -5.17 12.97 -8.97
CA GLU A 163 -5.86 12.94 -7.67
C GLU A 163 -6.01 11.54 -7.11
N GLN A 164 -6.41 10.57 -7.92
CA GLN A 164 -6.47 9.17 -7.48
C GLN A 164 -5.07 8.61 -7.18
N GLN A 165 -4.06 8.98 -7.98
CA GLN A 165 -2.67 8.57 -7.74
C GLN A 165 -2.09 9.10 -6.42
N LYS A 166 -2.59 10.23 -5.88
CA LYS A 166 -2.20 10.70 -4.53
C LYS A 166 -2.54 9.67 -3.44
N ARG A 167 -3.52 8.79 -3.67
CA ARG A 167 -3.92 7.72 -2.74
C ARG A 167 -2.99 6.49 -2.77
N VAL A 168 -2.07 6.41 -3.75
CA VAL A 168 -1.08 5.33 -3.80
C VAL A 168 -0.21 5.39 -2.54
N GLY A 169 -0.06 4.23 -1.88
CA GLY A 169 0.65 4.09 -0.61
C GLY A 169 -0.22 4.15 0.64
N MET A 170 -1.52 4.39 0.50
CA MET A 170 -2.42 4.46 1.65
C MET A 170 -2.42 3.17 2.48
N LEU A 171 -2.38 1.99 1.87
CA LEU A 171 -2.30 0.74 2.64
C LEU A 171 -1.00 0.62 3.44
N ALA A 172 0.14 0.91 2.81
CA ALA A 172 1.45 0.90 3.48
C ALA A 172 1.55 1.96 4.58
N SER A 173 0.77 3.05 4.47
CA SER A 173 0.75 4.12 5.47
C SER A 173 0.17 3.70 6.81
N GLY A 174 -0.56 2.57 6.88
CA GLY A 174 -1.00 2.03 8.17
C GLY A 174 0.15 1.58 9.07
N TRP A 175 1.38 1.50 8.56
CA TRP A 175 2.58 1.23 9.35
C TRP A 175 3.32 2.51 9.80
N ASN A 176 2.83 3.70 9.45
CA ASN A 176 3.56 4.96 9.71
C ASN A 176 3.74 5.22 11.22
N ALA A 177 2.73 4.98 12.04
CA ALA A 177 2.81 5.15 13.50
C ALA A 177 3.93 4.28 14.10
N ALA A 178 4.00 3.01 13.69
CA ALA A 178 5.06 2.11 14.12
C ALA A 178 6.44 2.53 13.60
N ALA A 179 6.51 2.98 12.35
CA ALA A 179 7.74 3.47 11.76
C ALA A 179 8.30 4.70 12.50
N GLU A 180 7.44 5.66 12.85
CA GLU A 180 7.82 6.83 13.64
C GLU A 180 8.32 6.41 15.03
N ALA A 181 7.54 5.60 15.76
CA ALA A 181 7.92 5.14 17.10
C ALA A 181 9.24 4.35 17.15
N LEU A 182 9.60 3.67 16.05
CA LEU A 182 10.83 2.88 15.95
C LEU A 182 11.98 3.59 15.21
N GLY A 183 11.78 4.84 14.76
CA GLY A 183 12.77 5.62 14.02
C GLY A 183 13.08 5.08 12.62
N VAL A 184 12.11 4.46 11.94
CA VAL A 184 12.22 4.01 10.54
C VAL A 184 11.85 5.15 9.61
N LYS A 185 12.80 5.58 8.78
CA LYS A 185 12.53 6.52 7.68
C LYS A 185 11.73 5.83 6.58
N LEU A 186 10.55 6.37 6.27
CA LEU A 186 9.69 5.89 5.20
C LEU A 186 9.80 6.74 3.94
N PRO A 187 9.54 6.18 2.74
CA PRO A 187 9.39 6.98 1.53
C PRO A 187 8.32 8.06 1.70
N ALA A 188 8.61 9.29 1.25
CA ALA A 188 7.72 10.45 1.42
C ALA A 188 6.28 10.21 0.90
N TRP A 189 6.13 9.42 -0.17
CA TRP A 189 4.81 9.10 -0.74
C TRP A 189 3.95 8.17 0.12
N ILE A 190 4.55 7.46 1.08
CA ILE A 190 3.86 6.67 2.11
C ILE A 190 3.65 7.54 3.36
N ALA A 191 4.70 8.25 3.79
CA ALA A 191 4.68 9.10 4.98
C ALA A 191 3.63 10.22 4.94
N ARG A 192 3.37 10.81 3.75
CA ARG A 192 2.40 11.91 3.58
C ARG A 192 0.96 11.60 4.01
N HIS A 193 0.62 10.32 4.18
CA HIS A 193 -0.72 9.91 4.60
C HIS A 193 -0.92 10.02 6.12
N GLY A 194 0.11 10.41 6.88
CA GLY A 194 0.06 10.60 8.33
C GLY A 194 0.00 9.30 9.12
N ASN A 195 -0.21 9.41 10.43
CA ASN A 195 -0.12 8.28 11.38
C ASN A 195 -1.50 7.79 11.87
N THR A 196 -2.59 8.41 11.42
CA THR A 196 -3.95 8.13 11.91
C THR A 196 -4.55 6.81 11.42
N ARG A 197 -3.82 6.05 10.60
CA ARG A 197 -4.30 4.81 9.95
C ARG A 197 -3.60 3.55 10.48
N GLY A 198 -3.00 3.65 11.65
CA GLY A 198 -2.43 2.52 12.36
C GLY A 198 -2.06 2.91 13.77
N SER A 199 -1.66 1.92 14.55
CA SER A 199 -1.24 2.12 15.92
C SER A 199 -0.08 1.20 16.28
N VAL A 200 0.62 1.57 17.33
CA VAL A 200 1.74 0.82 17.88
C VAL A 200 1.64 0.87 19.40
N LEU A 201 1.75 -0.29 20.03
CA LEU A 201 1.90 -0.43 21.46
C LEU A 201 3.20 -1.19 21.72
N LEU A 202 4.14 -0.54 22.39
CA LEU A 202 5.43 -1.10 22.78
C LEU A 202 5.43 -1.29 24.30
N GLN A 203 5.40 -2.53 24.76
CA GLN A 203 5.67 -2.90 26.15
C GLN A 203 7.04 -3.56 26.17
N LEU A 204 8.06 -2.81 26.56
CA LEU A 204 9.45 -3.24 26.46
C LEU A 204 10.10 -3.20 27.84
N ASN A 205 9.43 -3.81 28.81
CA ASN A 205 9.86 -3.83 30.19
C ASN A 205 9.63 -5.23 30.76
N GLU A 206 10.51 -5.65 31.65
CA GLU A 206 10.35 -6.92 32.32
C GLU A 206 9.07 -6.92 33.21
N PRO A 207 8.44 -8.10 33.40
CA PRO A 207 8.72 -9.37 32.74
C PRO A 207 8.07 -9.51 31.35
N ASN A 208 7.34 -8.49 30.89
CA ASN A 208 6.43 -8.58 29.74
C ASN A 208 6.94 -7.77 28.54
N PHE A 209 7.58 -8.46 27.60
CA PHE A 209 7.95 -7.88 26.32
C PHE A 209 6.85 -8.14 25.28
N SER A 210 6.17 -7.10 24.80
CA SER A 210 5.18 -7.20 23.75
C SER A 210 5.23 -6.02 22.78
N ILE A 211 5.02 -6.30 21.50
CA ILE A 211 4.89 -5.29 20.43
C ILE A 211 3.60 -5.60 19.70
N ARG A 212 2.64 -4.68 19.75
CA ARG A 212 1.39 -4.77 18.97
C ARG A 212 1.39 -3.69 17.92
N LEU A 213 1.06 -4.09 16.70
CA LEU A 213 1.05 -3.22 15.52
C LEU A 213 -0.30 -3.40 14.84
N ALA A 214 -0.98 -2.29 14.53
CA ALA A 214 -2.24 -2.33 13.80
C ALA A 214 -2.12 -1.51 12.50
N ASN A 215 -2.73 -2.03 11.44
CA ASN A 215 -2.94 -1.32 10.20
C ASN A 215 -4.45 -1.10 10.03
N ASP A 216 -4.90 0.09 10.42
CA ASP A 216 -6.31 0.48 10.50
C ASP A 216 -6.80 1.13 9.20
N VAL A 217 -6.10 0.91 8.08
CA VAL A 217 -6.58 1.36 6.77
C VAL A 217 -7.90 0.60 6.48
N PRO A 218 -9.02 1.29 6.13
CA PRO A 218 -10.35 0.67 6.08
C PRO A 218 -10.48 -0.59 5.20
N PHE A 219 -9.61 -0.74 4.21
CA PHE A 219 -9.59 -1.87 3.29
C PHE A 219 -8.41 -2.84 3.51
N ALA A 220 -7.66 -2.70 4.60
CA ALA A 220 -6.53 -3.56 4.93
C ALA A 220 -6.97 -5.02 5.09
N GLY A 221 -8.04 -5.28 5.85
CA GLY A 221 -8.58 -6.63 6.07
C GLY A 221 -9.07 -7.32 4.80
N ASN A 222 -9.47 -6.55 3.78
CA ASN A 222 -9.90 -7.07 2.48
C ASN A 222 -8.74 -7.20 1.46
N THR A 223 -7.53 -6.78 1.85
CA THR A 223 -6.37 -6.88 0.96
C THR A 223 -5.88 -8.32 0.92
N ARG A 224 -6.14 -8.99 -0.21
CA ARG A 224 -5.63 -10.34 -0.47
C ARG A 224 -4.12 -10.42 -0.23
N ASP A 225 -3.71 -11.51 0.41
CA ASP A 225 -2.33 -11.83 0.77
C ASP A 225 -1.67 -10.94 1.82
N LEU A 226 -2.37 -9.98 2.46
CA LEU A 226 -1.72 -9.13 3.47
C LEU A 226 -1.19 -9.96 4.66
N THR A 227 -1.95 -10.93 5.18
CA THR A 227 -1.50 -11.85 6.23
C THR A 227 -0.23 -12.60 5.83
N ARG A 228 -0.24 -13.23 4.64
CA ARG A 228 0.91 -13.98 4.10
C ARG A 228 2.14 -13.09 3.94
N ARG A 229 1.94 -11.84 3.52
CA ARG A 229 2.98 -10.81 3.37
C ARG A 229 3.57 -10.42 4.72
N VAL A 230 2.74 -10.19 5.72
CA VAL A 230 3.17 -9.91 7.10
C VAL A 230 3.96 -11.09 7.66
N GLN A 231 3.47 -12.32 7.50
CA GLN A 231 4.18 -13.54 7.91
C GLN A 231 5.55 -13.64 7.23
N TRP A 232 5.62 -13.44 5.92
CA TRP A 232 6.87 -13.44 5.18
C TRP A 232 7.88 -12.41 5.72
N ALA A 233 7.42 -11.23 6.13
CA ALA A 233 8.28 -10.20 6.72
C ALA A 233 8.84 -10.65 8.08
N LEU A 234 8.04 -11.34 8.91
CA LEU A 234 8.50 -11.96 10.16
C LEU A 234 9.52 -13.07 9.90
N ASP A 235 9.21 -14.00 8.99
CA ASP A 235 10.09 -15.12 8.67
C ASP A 235 11.43 -14.62 8.13
N ARG A 236 11.41 -13.61 7.26
CA ARG A 236 12.63 -12.97 6.74
C ARG A 236 13.46 -12.34 7.85
N GLN A 237 12.82 -11.72 8.84
CA GLN A 237 13.52 -11.14 9.98
C GLN A 237 14.13 -12.24 10.86
N ALA A 238 13.40 -13.34 11.11
CA ALA A 238 13.89 -14.50 11.84
C ALA A 238 15.13 -15.11 11.17
N SER A 239 15.07 -15.38 9.85
CA SER A 239 16.21 -15.92 9.09
C SER A 239 17.41 -14.97 9.08
N GLY A 240 17.19 -13.66 8.98
CA GLY A 240 18.26 -12.66 9.07
C GLY A 240 18.95 -12.68 10.44
N THR A 241 18.18 -12.82 11.50
CA THR A 241 18.68 -12.93 12.87
C THR A 241 19.47 -14.21 13.10
N GLN A 242 18.99 -15.35 12.60
CA GLN A 242 19.72 -16.64 12.67
C GLN A 242 21.11 -16.53 12.02
N LYS A 243 21.19 -15.99 10.80
CA LYS A 243 22.47 -15.79 10.11
C LYS A 243 23.42 -14.87 10.88
N ARG A 244 22.88 -13.84 11.53
CA ARG A 244 23.68 -12.95 12.39
C ARG A 244 24.22 -13.69 13.61
N VAL A 245 23.42 -14.53 14.24
CA VAL A 245 23.84 -15.38 15.36
C VAL A 245 24.98 -16.29 14.94
N GLU A 246 24.84 -17.01 13.83
CA GLU A 246 25.88 -17.90 13.29
C GLU A 246 27.21 -17.15 13.11
N PHE A 247 27.14 -15.95 12.53
CA PHE A 247 28.32 -15.10 12.33
C PHE A 247 29.00 -14.70 13.65
N ILE A 248 28.21 -14.31 14.66
CA ILE A 248 28.71 -13.92 16.00
C ILE A 248 29.37 -15.13 16.69
N LEU A 249 28.71 -16.29 16.68
CA LEU A 249 29.24 -17.50 17.31
C LEU A 249 30.54 -17.95 16.62
N ALA A 250 30.60 -17.93 15.29
CA ALA A 250 31.81 -18.24 14.55
C ALA A 250 32.95 -17.24 14.86
N ALA A 251 32.65 -15.95 14.98
CA ALA A 251 33.63 -14.94 15.35
C ALA A 251 34.16 -15.15 16.77
N ASN A 252 33.29 -15.49 17.73
CA ASN A 252 33.68 -15.79 19.10
C ASN A 252 34.54 -17.05 19.19
N ALA A 253 34.19 -18.11 18.44
CA ALA A 253 34.98 -19.34 18.38
C ALA A 253 36.40 -19.09 17.84
N ARG A 254 36.53 -18.30 16.77
CA ARG A 254 37.85 -17.89 16.25
C ARG A 254 38.66 -17.14 17.31
N LYS A 255 38.06 -16.15 17.98
CA LYS A 255 38.75 -15.39 19.04
C LYS A 255 39.21 -16.28 20.19
N ALA A 256 38.41 -17.28 20.57
CA ALA A 256 38.78 -18.24 21.61
C ALA A 256 39.98 -19.12 21.18
N ALA A 257 40.01 -19.57 19.92
CA ALA A 257 41.12 -20.38 19.40
C ALA A 257 42.46 -19.61 19.32
N PHE A 258 42.43 -18.29 19.15
CA PHE A 258 43.64 -17.45 19.09
C PHE A 258 44.17 -17.01 20.46
N LYS A 259 43.47 -17.29 21.56
CA LYS A 259 43.93 -16.91 22.89
C LYS A 259 44.85 -18.04 23.40
N PRO A 260 46.19 -17.86 23.43
CA PRO A 260 47.09 -18.91 23.93
C PRO A 260 46.70 -19.25 25.37
N ALA A 261 46.76 -20.54 25.71
CA ALA A 261 46.54 -21.00 27.08
C ALA A 261 47.57 -20.30 27.98
N ALA A 262 47.06 -19.46 28.89
CA ALA A 262 47.85 -18.79 29.92
C ALA A 262 48.08 -19.74 31.09
#